data_AF-A0A254RKU7-F1
#
_entry.id   AF-A0A254RKU7-F1
#
_cell.length_a   1.000
_cell.length_b   1.000
_cell.length_c   1.000
_cell.angle_alpha   90.00
_cell.angle_beta   90.00
_cell.angle_gamma   90.00
#
_symmetry.space_group_name_H-M   'P 1'
#
loop_
_entity.id
_entity.type
_entity.pdbx_description
1 polymer ?
#
loop_
_entity_poly.entity_id
_entity_poly.type
_entity_poly.pdbx_seq_one_letter_code
_entity_poly.pdbx_strand_id
1 'polypeptide(L)'
;MTNVQKGCVNIWIDEVVPCLKDSETGEIKETFVFRVESKACIKTFTEKNGWGIDWETIPKDVKIYALVLKDDNQIQGLVGIKKDDVMKAAYLHWACTAPWNNKHVLGTQKYSGVGGHLFAIAVDG
;
A
#
# COMPACT_ATOMS: atom_id res chain seq x y z
N MET A 1 -8.23 -33.60 1.45
CA MET A 1 -6.94 -32.87 1.53
C MET A 1 -7.19 -31.48 0.97
N THR A 2 -7.21 -30.46 1.82
CA THR A 2 -7.37 -29.06 1.41
C THR A 2 -6.05 -28.60 0.78
N ASN A 3 -6.10 -28.23 -0.49
CA ASN A 3 -4.97 -27.58 -1.17
C ASN A 3 -4.65 -26.28 -0.43
N VAL A 4 -3.54 -26.25 0.30
CA VAL A 4 -3.00 -25.00 0.85
C VAL A 4 -2.46 -24.22 -0.34
N GLN A 5 -3.21 -23.25 -0.84
CA GLN A 5 -2.68 -22.25 -1.76
C GLN A 5 -1.57 -21.50 -1.03
N LYS A 6 -0.33 -21.69 -1.49
CA LYS A 6 0.80 -20.89 -1.02
C LYS A 6 0.62 -19.47 -1.54
N GLY A 7 0.18 -18.56 -0.68
CA GLY A 7 0.28 -17.13 -0.94
C GLY A 7 1.74 -16.69 -0.75
N CYS A 8 2.29 -15.94 -1.70
CA CYS A 8 3.59 -15.28 -1.55
C CYS A 8 3.33 -13.80 -1.26
N VAL A 9 3.81 -13.31 -0.12
CA VAL A 9 3.88 -11.87 0.14
C VAL A 9 5.23 -11.40 -0.35
N ASN A 10 5.25 -10.68 -1.47
CA ASN A 10 6.46 -10.05 -2.00
C ASN A 10 6.37 -8.54 -1.76
N ILE A 11 6.98 -8.09 -0.66
CA ILE A 11 7.08 -6.67 -0.32
C ILE A 11 8.55 -6.31 -0.40
N TRP A 12 8.83 -5.25 -1.15
CA TRP A 12 10.16 -4.65 -1.16
C TRP A 12 10.19 -3.44 -0.24
N ILE A 13 11.12 -3.45 0.70
CA ILE A 13 11.39 -2.32 1.60
C ILE A 13 12.72 -1.73 1.15
N ASP A 14 12.69 -0.49 0.68
CA ASP A 14 13.84 0.29 0.24
C ASP A 14 14.65 0.83 1.42
N GLU A 15 14.07 1.78 2.15
CA GLU A 15 14.70 2.58 3.19
C GLU A 15 13.69 2.74 4.34
N VAL A 16 14.13 2.51 5.57
CA VAL A 16 13.30 2.77 6.75
C VAL A 16 13.47 4.25 7.11
N VAL A 17 12.64 5.08 6.51
CA VAL A 17 12.57 6.52 6.75
C VAL A 17 11.39 6.87 7.67
N PRO A 18 11.48 7.93 8.50
CA PRO A 18 10.37 8.31 9.40
C PRO A 18 9.07 8.70 8.68
N CYS A 19 9.19 9.08 7.41
CA CYS A 19 8.14 9.53 6.49
C CYS A 19 8.57 9.16 5.07
N LEU A 20 7.97 9.71 4.02
CA LEU A 20 8.46 9.48 2.65
C LEU A 20 9.61 10.41 2.33
N LYS A 21 10.59 9.94 1.55
CA LYS A 21 11.71 10.76 1.09
C LYS A 21 11.61 10.94 -0.42
N ASP A 22 11.61 12.18 -0.88
CA ASP A 22 11.71 12.50 -2.30
C ASP A 22 13.10 12.07 -2.81
N SER A 23 13.12 11.22 -3.83
CA SER A 23 14.36 10.66 -4.35
C SER A 23 15.20 11.66 -5.14
N GLU A 24 14.60 12.73 -5.65
CA GLU A 24 15.29 13.77 -6.43
C GLU A 24 15.89 14.83 -5.50
N THR A 25 15.10 15.33 -4.54
CA THR A 25 15.51 16.43 -3.65
C THR A 25 16.10 15.96 -2.33
N GLY A 26 15.82 14.71 -1.93
CA GLY A 26 16.14 14.18 -0.59
C GLY A 26 15.23 14.72 0.52
N GLU A 27 14.22 15.54 0.18
CA GLU A 27 13.28 16.14 1.14
C GLU A 27 12.40 15.07 1.78
N ILE A 28 12.18 15.19 3.09
CA ILE A 28 11.22 14.33 3.80
C ILE A 28 9.83 14.94 3.69
N LYS A 29 8.90 14.18 3.11
CA LYS A 29 7.50 14.54 2.93
C LYS A 29 6.63 13.87 3.99
N GLU A 30 5.91 14.68 4.75
CA GLU A 30 4.96 14.18 5.74
C GLU A 30 3.84 13.38 5.07
N THR A 31 3.45 12.29 5.73
CA THR A 31 2.34 11.45 5.29
C THR A 31 1.34 11.21 6.39
N PHE A 32 0.14 10.84 5.99
CA PHE A 32 -0.88 10.33 6.90
C PHE A 32 -1.58 9.15 6.25
N VAL A 33 -2.26 8.37 7.10
CA VAL A 33 -2.94 7.14 6.70
C VAL A 33 -4.42 7.32 6.99
N PHE A 34 -5.27 6.96 6.02
CA PHE A 34 -6.70 6.86 6.26
C PHE A 34 -7.27 5.59 5.68
N ARG A 35 -8.37 5.15 6.28
CA ARG A 35 -9.15 4.03 5.77
C ARG A 35 -10.03 4.48 4.61
N VAL A 36 -9.98 3.76 3.50
CA VAL A 36 -10.81 4.04 2.34
C VAL A 36 -12.19 3.41 2.56
N GLU A 37 -13.18 4.24 2.87
CA GLU A 37 -14.55 3.79 3.16
C GLU A 37 -15.44 3.73 1.91
N SER A 38 -15.13 4.53 0.88
CA SER A 38 -15.97 4.66 -0.32
C SER A 38 -15.44 3.87 -1.50
N LYS A 39 -16.30 3.00 -2.07
CA LYS A 39 -15.99 2.32 -3.34
C LYS A 39 -15.77 3.26 -4.52
N ALA A 40 -16.33 4.48 -4.48
CA ALA A 40 -16.11 5.44 -5.55
C ALA A 40 -14.64 5.90 -5.62
N CYS A 41 -13.95 5.97 -4.47
CA CYS A 41 -12.54 6.34 -4.39
C CYS A 41 -11.64 5.25 -4.98
N ILE A 42 -11.98 3.96 -4.80
CA ILE A 42 -11.12 2.84 -5.25
C ILE A 42 -11.27 2.49 -6.74
N LYS A 43 -12.32 2.96 -7.42
CA LYS A 43 -12.55 2.67 -8.85
C LYS A 43 -11.43 3.16 -9.77
N THR A 44 -10.67 4.15 -9.36
CA THR A 44 -9.55 4.69 -10.13
C THR A 44 -8.25 3.91 -9.92
N PHE A 45 -8.17 3.07 -8.89
CA PHE A 45 -6.99 2.25 -8.58
C PHE A 45 -7.14 0.87 -9.24
N THR A 46 -6.75 0.82 -10.51
CA THR A 46 -6.84 -0.37 -11.35
C THR A 46 -5.45 -0.87 -11.74
N GLU A 47 -5.37 -2.13 -12.15
CA GLU A 47 -4.14 -2.72 -12.67
C GLU A 47 -3.66 -1.94 -13.90
N LYS A 48 -4.60 -1.60 -14.79
CA LYS A 48 -4.35 -0.77 -15.98
C LYS A 48 -3.74 0.59 -15.64
N ASN A 49 -4.10 1.17 -14.50
CA ASN A 49 -3.56 2.43 -14.02
C ASN A 49 -2.27 2.26 -13.19
N GLY A 50 -1.71 1.05 -13.13
CA GLY A 50 -0.43 0.76 -12.48
C GLY A 50 -0.53 0.39 -10.99
N TRP A 51 -1.72 0.13 -10.45
CA TRP A 51 -1.94 -0.18 -9.03
C TRP A 51 -1.85 -1.68 -8.70
N GLY A 52 -1.30 -2.47 -9.61
CA GLY A 52 -1.01 -3.90 -9.44
C GLY A 52 -2.23 -4.83 -9.53
N ILE A 53 -3.41 -4.37 -9.10
CA ILE A 53 -4.70 -5.08 -9.21
C ILE A 53 -5.84 -4.09 -9.39
N ASP A 54 -7.03 -4.59 -9.73
CA ASP A 54 -8.27 -3.83 -9.65
C ASP A 54 -8.81 -3.80 -8.23
N TRP A 55 -8.57 -2.71 -7.50
CA TRP A 55 -8.88 -2.60 -6.08
C TRP A 55 -10.39 -2.67 -5.75
N GLU A 56 -11.28 -2.42 -6.72
CA GLU A 56 -12.72 -2.62 -6.55
C GLU A 56 -13.11 -4.11 -6.36
N THR A 57 -12.25 -5.03 -6.81
CA THR A 57 -12.45 -6.49 -6.71
C THR A 57 -12.10 -7.05 -5.34
N ILE A 58 -11.45 -6.26 -4.48
CA ILE A 58 -11.07 -6.70 -3.12
C ILE A 58 -12.34 -7.07 -2.32
N PRO A 59 -12.32 -8.20 -1.57
CA PRO A 59 -13.43 -8.62 -0.73
C PRO A 59 -13.84 -7.56 0.29
N LYS A 60 -15.15 -7.46 0.58
CA LYS A 60 -15.70 -6.43 1.49
C LYS A 60 -15.22 -6.56 2.94
N ASP A 61 -14.80 -7.75 3.36
CA ASP A 61 -14.26 -8.02 4.69
C ASP A 61 -12.78 -7.63 4.83
N VAL A 62 -12.13 -7.18 3.75
CA VAL A 62 -10.78 -6.60 3.76
C VAL A 62 -10.90 -5.08 3.91
N LYS A 63 -10.20 -4.52 4.90
CA LYS A 63 -10.10 -3.07 5.10
C LYS A 63 -8.98 -2.52 4.23
N ILE A 64 -9.26 -1.50 3.43
CA ILE A 64 -8.28 -0.83 2.58
C ILE A 64 -7.82 0.45 3.26
N TYR A 65 -6.52 0.65 3.34
CA TYR A 65 -5.88 1.88 3.83
C TYR A 65 -5.03 2.50 2.73
N ALA A 66 -5.01 3.84 2.71
CA ALA A 66 -4.22 4.63 1.79
C ALA A 66 -3.15 5.41 2.54
N LEU A 67 -1.92 5.38 2.04
CA LEU A 67 -0.83 6.25 2.46
C LEU A 67 -0.82 7.50 1.58
N VAL A 68 -0.88 8.67 2.18
CA VAL A 68 -1.15 9.92 1.46
C VAL A 68 -0.19 11.03 1.91
N LEU A 69 0.27 11.85 0.96
CA LEU A 69 1.06 13.05 1.25
C LEU A 69 0.20 14.13 1.88
N LYS A 70 0.72 14.78 2.92
CA LYS A 70 0.01 15.86 3.61
C LYS A 70 -0.18 17.12 2.77
N ASP A 71 0.79 17.41 1.90
CA ASP A 71 0.85 18.66 1.15
C ASP A 71 -0.23 18.75 0.05
N ASP A 72 -0.45 17.66 -0.68
CA ASP A 72 -1.28 17.63 -1.89
C ASP A 72 -2.36 16.53 -1.90
N ASN A 73 -2.47 15.77 -0.81
CA ASN A 73 -3.37 14.62 -0.69
C ASN A 73 -3.16 13.54 -1.76
N GLN A 74 -1.97 13.49 -2.38
CA GLN A 74 -1.66 12.48 -3.38
C GLN A 74 -1.41 11.13 -2.70
N ILE A 75 -2.14 10.10 -3.12
CA ILE A 75 -2.02 8.74 -2.60
C ILE A 75 -0.73 8.10 -3.14
N GLN A 76 0.13 7.64 -2.24
CA GLN A 76 1.45 7.07 -2.53
C GLN A 76 1.49 5.55 -2.46
N GLY A 77 0.48 4.94 -1.83
CA GLY A 77 0.35 3.50 -1.73
C GLY A 77 -0.98 3.08 -1.13
N LEU A 78 -1.33 1.82 -1.38
CA LEU A 78 -2.56 1.21 -0.89
C LEU A 78 -2.23 -0.13 -0.22
N VAL A 79 -2.95 -0.45 0.85
CA VAL A 79 -2.82 -1.73 1.54
C VAL A 79 -4.17 -2.27 1.97
N GLY A 80 -4.44 -3.53 1.63
CA GLY A 80 -5.62 -4.28 2.03
C GLY A 80 -5.28 -5.24 3.18
N ILE A 81 -5.96 -5.10 4.30
CA ILE A 81 -5.70 -5.85 5.53
C ILE A 81 -6.99 -6.49 6.04
N LYS A 82 -6.92 -7.78 6.35
CA LYS A 82 -7.97 -8.50 7.07
C LYS A 82 -7.43 -8.87 8.46
N LYS A 83 -8.13 -8.47 9.51
CA LYS A 83 -7.76 -8.82 10.89
C LYS A 83 -8.52 -10.05 11.33
N ASP A 84 -7.85 -10.89 12.11
CA ASP A 84 -8.43 -11.99 12.86
C ASP A 84 -8.15 -11.76 14.34
N ASP A 85 -9.15 -11.24 15.05
CA ASP A 85 -9.05 -10.86 16.45
C ASP A 85 -8.91 -12.08 17.39
N VAL A 86 -9.35 -13.26 16.94
CA VAL A 86 -9.27 -14.52 17.68
C VAL A 86 -7.84 -15.04 17.63
N MET A 87 -7.26 -15.07 16.44
CA MET A 87 -5.89 -15.54 16.22
C MET A 87 -4.83 -14.49 16.52
N LYS A 88 -5.24 -13.24 16.84
CA LYS A 88 -4.35 -12.08 17.00
C LYS A 88 -3.42 -11.92 15.79
N ALA A 89 -3.99 -12.07 14.60
CA ALA A 89 -3.26 -12.05 13.34
C ALA A 89 -3.81 -10.98 12.39
N ALA A 90 -2.91 -10.34 11.66
CA ALA A 90 -3.24 -9.49 10.53
C ALA A 90 -2.82 -10.21 9.23
N TYR A 91 -3.78 -10.39 8.34
CA TYR A 91 -3.56 -10.94 7.01
C TYR A 91 -3.44 -9.80 6.00
N LEU A 92 -2.27 -9.69 5.41
CA LEU A 92 -2.03 -8.79 4.29
C LEU A 92 -2.66 -9.39 3.02
N HIS A 93 -3.72 -8.77 2.51
CA HIS A 93 -4.38 -9.19 1.29
C HIS A 93 -3.61 -8.72 0.05
N TRP A 94 -3.26 -7.43 0.03
CA TRP A 94 -2.46 -6.83 -1.02
C TRP A 94 -1.78 -5.55 -0.51
N ALA A 95 -0.61 -5.23 -1.04
CA ALA A 95 0.05 -3.94 -0.83
C ALA A 95 0.66 -3.50 -2.15
N CYS A 96 0.49 -2.23 -2.53
CA CYS A 96 1.17 -1.68 -3.69
C CYS A 96 1.55 -0.22 -3.48
N THR A 97 2.65 0.16 -4.12
CA THR A 97 3.05 1.56 -4.25
C THR A 97 2.30 2.19 -5.41
N ALA A 98 2.16 3.52 -5.38
CA ALA A 98 1.65 4.26 -6.52
C ALA A 98 2.53 4.04 -7.76
N PRO A 99 1.99 4.16 -8.98
CA PRO A 99 2.71 3.81 -10.21
C PRO A 99 4.07 4.50 -10.34
N TRP A 100 4.15 5.79 -9.96
CA TRP A 100 5.38 6.60 -10.00
C TRP A 100 6.43 6.24 -8.94
N ASN A 101 6.08 5.40 -7.96
CA ASN A 101 6.99 4.86 -6.96
C ASN A 101 7.41 3.41 -7.28
N ASN A 102 6.94 2.83 -8.40
CA ASN A 102 7.29 1.48 -8.78
C ASN A 102 8.60 1.45 -9.59
N LYS A 103 9.72 1.35 -8.88
CA LYS A 103 11.06 1.29 -9.47
C LYS A 103 11.25 0.15 -10.47
N HIS A 104 10.59 -0.98 -10.27
CA HIS A 104 10.74 -2.14 -11.17
C HIS A 104 10.06 -1.92 -12.52
N VAL A 105 9.00 -1.10 -12.56
CA VAL A 105 8.27 -0.78 -13.78
C VAL A 105 8.86 0.45 -14.47
N LEU A 106 9.21 1.49 -13.72
CA LEU A 106 9.64 2.77 -14.28
C LEU A 106 11.16 2.97 -14.32
N GLY A 107 11.94 2.10 -13.67
CA GLY A 107 13.40 2.27 -13.51
C GLY A 107 13.80 3.37 -12.51
N THR A 108 12.89 4.30 -12.22
CA THR A 108 13.03 5.37 -11.23
C THR A 108 11.93 5.26 -10.18
N GLN A 109 12.12 5.96 -9.06
CA GLN A 109 11.20 5.98 -7.94
C GLN A 109 11.09 7.41 -7.44
N LYS A 110 9.89 7.99 -7.42
CA LYS A 110 9.70 9.36 -6.94
C LYS A 110 9.91 9.47 -5.42
N TYR A 111 9.30 8.58 -4.64
CA TYR A 111 9.43 8.56 -3.19
C TYR A 111 9.92 7.21 -2.67
N SER A 112 10.93 7.22 -1.81
CA SER A 112 11.37 6.05 -1.04
C SER A 112 10.65 5.94 0.31
N GLY A 113 10.58 4.72 0.85
CA GLY A 113 9.97 4.39 2.14
C GLY A 113 8.52 3.92 2.08
N VAL A 114 7.91 3.86 0.89
CA VAL A 114 6.49 3.52 0.72
C VAL A 114 6.21 2.09 1.20
N GLY A 115 7.03 1.12 0.80
CA GLY A 115 6.84 -0.29 1.19
C GLY A 115 6.93 -0.50 2.71
N GLY A 116 7.89 0.16 3.36
CA GLY A 116 8.03 0.14 4.82
C GLY A 116 6.81 0.73 5.55
N HIS A 117 6.27 1.84 5.05
CA HIS A 117 5.05 2.45 5.60
C HIS A 117 3.83 1.53 5.46
N LEU A 118 3.63 0.93 4.28
CA LEU A 118 2.50 0.00 4.07
C LEU A 118 2.59 -1.22 5.00
N PHE A 119 3.81 -1.71 5.26
CA PHE A 119 4.03 -2.77 6.23
C PHE A 119 3.72 -2.31 7.67
N ALA A 120 4.16 -1.11 8.06
CA ALA A 120 3.85 -0.54 9.38
C ALA A 120 2.33 -0.42 9.61
N ILE A 121 1.58 0.05 8.59
CA ILE A 121 0.11 0.12 8.64
C ILE A 121 -0.52 -1.25 8.86
N ALA A 122 0.07 -2.31 8.29
CA ALA A 122 -0.44 -3.67 8.44
C ALA A 122 -0.27 -4.25 9.84
N VAL A 123 0.75 -3.81 10.59
CA VAL A 123 1.08 -4.34 11.92
C VAL A 123 0.60 -3.46 13.08
N ASP A 124 0.42 -2.16 12.87
CA ASP A 124 -0.09 -1.22 13.90
C ASP A 124 -1.61 -1.36 14.12
N GLY A 125 -2.32 -1.88 13.11
CA GLY A 125 -3.77 -2.01 13.13
C GLY A 125 -4.29 -2.92 14.24
#